data_AF-A0A0N8VZB9-F1
#
_entry.id   AF-A0A0N8VZB9-F1
#
_cell.length_a   1.000
_cell.length_b   1.000
_cell.length_c   1.000
_cell.angle_alpha   90.00
_cell.angle_beta   90.00
_cell.angle_gamma   90.00
#
_symmetry.space_group_name_H-M   'P 1'
#
loop_
_entity.id
_entity.type
_entity.pdbx_description
1 polymer ?
#
loop_
_entity_poly.entity_id
_entity_poly.type
_entity_poly.pdbx_seq_one_letter_code
_entity_poly.pdbx_strand_id
1 'polypeptide(L)'
;MPRRGLILSALVLCTGLGVAACGGTTVEGGGSDNTVAPLTRSQGTTSASPTSSSSATSSAEATSQSPAQGAGPTQEHDLGAREIESLPEPQGATTKEEQDYLDAVAEGGVDTEKVSDQLIAAAQSVCTAAEEGGEGDATAQAIGGQLAEQGYTELDAAKAAELIESAARKSYC
;
A
#
# COMPACT_ATOMS: atom_id res chain seq x y z
N MET A 1 13.37 63.93 23.44
CA MET A 1 13.13 64.69 22.20
C MET A 1 12.61 63.72 21.14
N PRO A 2 11.39 63.87 20.61
CA PRO A 2 10.78 62.92 19.68
C PRO A 2 10.86 63.41 18.23
N ARG A 3 11.29 62.57 17.28
CA ARG A 3 11.02 62.70 15.83
C ARG A 3 10.96 61.27 15.25
N ARG A 4 9.76 60.73 15.04
CA ARG A 4 8.93 60.82 13.81
C ARG A 4 9.63 60.20 12.60
N GLY A 5 9.05 59.09 12.11
CA GLY A 5 9.40 58.46 10.86
C GLY A 5 8.38 57.40 10.46
N LEU A 6 7.12 57.82 10.31
CA LEU A 6 6.07 57.06 9.63
C LEU A 6 6.36 57.11 8.14
N ILE A 7 6.67 55.97 7.52
CA ILE A 7 6.60 55.82 6.06
C ILE A 7 5.81 54.54 5.77
N LEU A 8 4.50 54.73 5.57
CA LEU A 8 3.68 53.82 4.79
C LEU A 8 4.16 53.90 3.34
N SER A 9 4.66 52.78 2.81
CA SER A 9 4.77 52.57 1.37
C SER A 9 3.93 51.36 1.00
N ALA A 10 2.67 51.63 0.67
CA ALA A 10 1.84 50.74 -0.10
C ALA A 10 2.33 50.78 -1.55
N LEU A 11 2.74 49.63 -2.09
CA LEU A 11 2.92 49.47 -3.52
C LEU A 11 2.36 48.10 -3.91
N VAL A 12 1.07 48.12 -4.27
CA VAL A 12 0.36 47.06 -4.97
C VAL A 12 0.89 47.03 -6.40
N LEU A 13 1.52 45.92 -6.79
CA LEU A 13 1.53 45.48 -8.19
C LEU A 13 1.25 43.98 -8.24
N CYS A 14 0.01 43.66 -8.61
CA CYS A 14 -0.38 42.34 -9.10
C CYS A 14 0.34 42.07 -10.43
N THR A 15 1.32 41.19 -10.42
CA THR A 15 1.83 40.54 -11.62
C THR A 15 1.58 39.04 -11.51
N GLY A 16 0.36 38.63 -11.85
CA GLY A 16 0.06 37.25 -12.19
C GLY A 16 0.54 36.99 -13.61
N LEU A 17 1.62 36.21 -13.75
CA LEU A 17 2.02 35.62 -15.02
C LEU A 17 2.27 34.12 -14.84
N GLY A 18 1.30 33.33 -15.31
CA GLY A 18 1.50 32.09 -16.07
C GLY A 18 2.19 30.91 -15.38
N VAL A 19 1.42 30.06 -14.70
CA VAL A 19 1.77 28.64 -14.56
C VAL A 19 1.32 27.95 -15.85
N ALA A 20 2.23 27.83 -16.81
CA ALA A 20 2.07 26.91 -17.94
C ALA A 20 2.74 25.57 -17.57
N ALA A 21 2.00 24.50 -17.87
CA ALA A 21 2.42 23.09 -17.88
C ALA A 21 2.52 22.35 -16.52
N CYS A 22 1.35 22.03 -15.95
CA CYS A 22 1.13 20.66 -15.49
C CYS A 22 0.59 19.87 -16.70
N GLY A 23 1.33 18.86 -17.16
CA GLY A 23 0.91 18.00 -18.26
C GLY A 23 -0.38 17.27 -17.89
N GLY A 24 -1.47 17.65 -18.54
CA GLY A 24 -2.76 17.00 -18.39
C GLY A 24 -2.80 15.69 -19.17
N THR A 25 -2.83 14.57 -18.45
CA THR A 25 -3.55 13.38 -18.89
C THR A 25 -4.96 13.45 -18.30
N THR A 26 -5.74 14.45 -18.73
CA THR A 26 -7.19 14.41 -18.55
C THR A 26 -7.75 13.57 -19.69
N VAL A 27 -8.32 12.43 -19.33
CA VAL A 27 -9.21 11.68 -20.22
C VAL A 27 -10.41 12.58 -20.49
N GLU A 28 -10.57 12.99 -21.75
CA GLU A 28 -11.79 13.65 -22.24
C GLU A 28 -12.94 12.65 -22.16
N GLY A 29 -13.62 12.62 -21.01
CA GLY A 29 -14.86 11.89 -20.82
C GLY A 29 -15.99 12.64 -21.52
N GLY A 30 -16.08 12.47 -22.84
CA GLY A 30 -17.23 12.91 -23.62
C GLY A 30 -18.51 12.35 -23.01
N GLY A 31 -19.43 13.25 -22.67
CA GLY A 31 -20.69 12.94 -22.01
C GLY A 31 -21.44 11.79 -22.68
N SER A 32 -21.59 10.71 -21.93
CA SER A 32 -22.67 9.74 -22.09
C SER A 32 -23.09 9.38 -20.68
N ASP A 33 -24.35 9.66 -20.36
CA ASP A 33 -25.01 9.35 -19.12
C ASP A 33 -24.86 7.87 -18.75
N ASN A 34 -23.77 7.52 -18.05
CA ASN A 34 -23.64 6.22 -17.40
C ASN A 34 -24.49 6.23 -16.13
N THR A 35 -25.81 6.12 -16.32
CA THR A 35 -26.75 5.73 -15.27
C THR A 35 -26.45 4.29 -14.90
N VAL A 36 -25.71 4.10 -13.81
CA VAL A 36 -25.51 2.77 -13.22
C VAL A 36 -26.79 2.38 -12.49
N ALA A 37 -27.44 1.31 -12.94
CA ALA A 37 -28.64 0.79 -12.30
C ALA A 37 -28.30 0.20 -10.91
N PRO A 38 -29.15 0.41 -9.89
CA PRO A 38 -28.92 -0.16 -8.56
C PRO A 38 -29.02 -1.69 -8.60
N LEU A 39 -28.03 -2.35 -7.98
CA LEU A 39 -27.97 -3.81 -7.85
C LEU A 39 -29.04 -4.31 -6.87
N THR A 40 -30.04 -5.04 -7.39
CA THR A 40 -30.98 -5.79 -6.54
C THR A 40 -30.34 -7.08 -6.05
N ARG A 41 -30.15 -7.21 -4.73
CA ARG A 41 -29.70 -8.44 -4.07
C ARG A 41 -30.80 -9.51 -4.17
N SER A 42 -30.64 -10.45 -5.10
CA SER A 42 -31.55 -11.59 -5.23
C SER A 42 -31.31 -12.58 -4.09
N GLN A 43 -32.24 -12.64 -3.13
CA GLN A 43 -32.29 -13.72 -2.15
C GLN A 43 -32.86 -14.96 -2.84
N GLY A 44 -31.98 -15.87 -3.26
CA GLY A 44 -32.34 -17.18 -3.80
C GLY A 44 -32.21 -18.26 -2.73
N THR A 45 -33.35 -18.63 -2.14
CA THR A 45 -33.55 -19.73 -1.20
C THR A 45 -33.18 -21.09 -1.80
N THR A 46 -32.63 -21.95 -0.94
CA THR A 46 -32.42 -23.41 -1.05
C THR A 46 -33.39 -24.19 -1.96
N SER A 47 -32.88 -25.14 -2.76
CA SER A 47 -33.48 -26.49 -2.85
C SER A 47 -32.54 -27.52 -3.53
N ALA A 48 -32.75 -28.77 -3.15
CA ALA A 48 -31.89 -29.94 -3.29
C ALA A 48 -31.79 -30.57 -4.69
N SER A 49 -30.74 -31.40 -4.85
CA SER A 49 -30.44 -32.34 -5.95
C SER A 49 -31.58 -33.36 -6.21
N PRO A 50 -31.62 -34.09 -7.35
CA PRO A 50 -30.70 -35.22 -7.57
C PRO A 50 -30.31 -35.57 -9.03
N THR A 51 -29.21 -36.33 -9.13
CA THR A 51 -28.89 -37.40 -10.11
C THR A 51 -29.08 -37.18 -11.62
N SER A 52 -27.99 -37.38 -12.37
CA SER A 52 -27.94 -38.44 -13.40
C SER A 52 -26.51 -38.75 -13.83
N SER A 53 -26.17 -40.03 -13.76
CA SER A 53 -25.02 -40.66 -14.38
C SER A 53 -24.96 -40.44 -15.88
N SER A 54 -23.76 -40.32 -16.43
CA SER A 54 -23.39 -40.92 -17.71
C SER A 54 -21.88 -41.00 -17.80
N SER A 55 -21.39 -42.23 -17.72
CA SER A 55 -20.04 -42.64 -18.05
C SER A 55 -19.77 -42.43 -19.54
N ALA A 56 -18.59 -41.91 -19.89
CA ALA A 56 -18.00 -42.15 -21.19
C ALA A 56 -16.47 -42.09 -21.06
N THR A 57 -15.91 -43.29 -20.88
CA THR A 57 -14.52 -43.65 -21.09
C THR A 57 -14.09 -43.25 -22.51
N SER A 58 -12.95 -42.60 -22.67
CA SER A 58 -12.13 -42.75 -23.87
C SER A 58 -10.68 -42.40 -23.55
N SER A 59 -9.88 -43.46 -23.44
CA SER A 59 -8.44 -43.44 -23.54
C SER A 59 -8.00 -42.83 -24.86
N ALA A 60 -6.99 -41.97 -24.81
CA ALA A 60 -6.09 -41.75 -25.93
C ALA A 60 -4.69 -41.52 -25.37
N GLU A 61 -3.90 -42.60 -25.36
CA GLU A 61 -2.45 -42.50 -25.33
C GLU A 61 -1.98 -41.84 -26.63
N ALA A 62 -1.12 -40.82 -26.52
CA ALA A 62 -0.30 -40.38 -27.63
C ALA A 62 0.97 -39.70 -27.14
N THR A 63 2.02 -40.51 -27.08
CA THR A 63 3.41 -40.21 -27.50
C THR A 63 4.06 -38.89 -27.07
N SER A 64 5.18 -39.08 -26.37
CA SER A 64 6.33 -38.19 -26.31
C SER A 64 6.60 -37.46 -27.62
N GLN A 65 6.67 -36.13 -27.55
CA GLN A 65 7.56 -35.33 -28.41
C GLN A 65 8.12 -34.17 -27.60
N SER A 66 9.43 -34.25 -27.33
CA SER A 66 10.26 -33.09 -27.02
C SER A 66 10.59 -32.37 -28.32
N PRO A 67 10.43 -31.05 -28.39
CA PRO A 67 11.26 -30.23 -29.26
C PRO A 67 12.12 -29.29 -28.42
N ALA A 68 13.42 -29.52 -28.56
CA ALA A 68 14.45 -28.52 -28.87
C ALA A 68 14.22 -27.06 -28.46
N GLN A 69 15.23 -26.56 -27.77
CA GLN A 69 15.58 -25.15 -27.58
C GLN A 69 15.16 -24.23 -28.74
N GLY A 70 14.32 -23.25 -28.40
CA GLY A 70 14.12 -22.04 -29.18
C GLY A 70 14.16 -20.86 -28.23
N ALA A 71 15.22 -20.06 -28.30
CA ALA A 71 15.26 -18.74 -27.67
C ALA A 71 14.22 -17.85 -28.36
N GLY A 72 13.14 -17.55 -27.64
CA GLY A 72 12.05 -16.65 -28.05
C GLY A 72 11.48 -15.98 -26.80
N PRO A 73 10.81 -14.82 -26.95
CA PRO A 73 10.47 -13.94 -25.84
C PRO A 73 9.64 -14.69 -24.80
N THR A 74 9.96 -14.48 -23.52
CA THR A 74 9.20 -14.99 -22.37
C THR A 74 7.71 -14.68 -22.58
N GLN A 75 6.96 -15.70 -22.99
CA GLN A 75 5.51 -15.63 -23.01
C GLN A 75 5.08 -15.75 -21.55
N GLU A 76 4.61 -14.63 -20.99
CA GLU A 76 3.95 -14.56 -19.70
C GLU A 76 2.80 -15.59 -19.70
N HIS A 77 3.06 -16.77 -19.15
CA HIS A 77 2.06 -17.83 -19.14
C HIS A 77 1.11 -17.56 -17.97
N ASP A 78 -0.18 -17.35 -18.25
CA ASP A 78 -1.22 -17.36 -17.24
C ASP A 78 -1.33 -18.79 -16.69
N LEU A 79 -0.56 -19.06 -15.64
CA LEU A 79 -0.63 -20.30 -14.89
C LEU A 79 -1.87 -20.19 -14.00
N GLY A 80 -3.00 -20.70 -14.49
CA GLY A 80 -4.23 -20.80 -13.69
C GLY A 80 -3.96 -21.38 -12.30
N ALA A 81 -4.81 -21.04 -11.33
CA ALA A 81 -4.60 -21.30 -9.90
C ALA A 81 -4.04 -22.72 -9.63
N ARG A 82 -2.83 -22.79 -9.07
CA ARG A 82 -2.16 -24.04 -8.70
C ARG A 82 -2.37 -24.35 -7.23
N GLU A 83 -2.44 -25.64 -6.91
CA GLU A 83 -2.54 -26.12 -5.54
C GLU A 83 -1.25 -25.77 -4.79
N ILE A 84 -1.39 -25.07 -3.66
CA ILE A 84 -0.28 -24.76 -2.75
C ILE A 84 -0.08 -25.94 -1.80
N GLU A 85 1.07 -26.62 -1.90
CA GLU A 85 1.38 -27.82 -1.11
C GLU A 85 1.63 -27.53 0.38
N SER A 86 1.87 -26.28 0.76
CA SER A 86 2.03 -25.87 2.15
C SER A 86 1.69 -24.39 2.34
N LEU A 87 1.11 -24.07 3.50
CA LEU A 87 0.97 -22.69 3.93
C LEU A 87 2.35 -22.17 4.34
N PRO A 88 2.67 -20.89 4.04
CA PRO A 88 3.85 -20.27 4.60
C PRO A 88 3.81 -20.38 6.12
N GLU A 89 4.92 -20.81 6.73
CA GLU A 89 5.01 -20.86 8.18
C GLU A 89 4.81 -19.45 8.73
N PRO A 90 4.05 -19.29 9.83
CA PRO A 90 3.94 -18.01 10.49
C PRO A 90 5.37 -17.54 10.81
N GLN A 91 5.70 -16.33 10.37
CA GLN A 91 6.95 -15.69 10.70
C GLN A 91 7.07 -15.75 12.23
N GLY A 92 8.19 -16.29 12.72
CA GLY A 92 8.38 -16.68 14.11
C GLY A 92 8.15 -15.52 15.08
N ALA A 93 8.18 -15.83 16.38
CA ALA A 93 8.03 -14.82 17.43
C ALA A 93 8.91 -13.59 17.16
N THR A 94 8.31 -12.42 17.32
CA THR A 94 8.93 -11.10 17.20
C THR A 94 10.31 -11.08 17.86
N THR A 95 11.34 -10.62 17.14
CA THR A 95 12.70 -10.56 17.71
C THR A 95 12.74 -9.56 18.88
N LYS A 96 13.82 -9.59 19.64
CA LYS A 96 13.98 -8.64 20.76
C LYS A 96 14.01 -7.19 20.24
N GLU A 97 14.68 -6.94 19.14
CA GLU A 97 14.80 -5.63 18.51
C GLU A 97 13.44 -5.15 17.97
N GLU A 98 12.68 -6.04 17.35
CA GLU A 98 11.31 -5.76 16.91
C GLU A 98 10.40 -5.41 18.09
N GLN A 99 10.51 -6.15 19.20
CA GLN A 99 9.72 -5.87 20.41
C GLN A 99 10.11 -4.53 21.04
N ASP A 100 11.41 -4.24 21.17
CA ASP A 100 11.90 -2.98 21.73
C ASP A 100 11.44 -1.78 20.87
N TYR A 101 11.36 -1.95 19.54
CA TYR A 101 10.78 -0.97 18.63
C TYR A 101 9.26 -0.80 18.82
N LEU A 102 8.50 -1.90 18.86
CA LEU A 102 7.05 -1.84 19.07
C LEU A 102 6.70 -1.21 20.41
N ASP A 103 7.47 -1.48 21.46
CA ASP A 103 7.29 -0.89 22.78
C ASP A 103 7.54 0.63 22.74
N ALA A 104 8.59 1.09 22.03
CA ALA A 104 8.88 2.51 21.86
C ALA A 104 7.77 3.23 21.07
N VAL A 105 7.22 2.60 20.03
CA VAL A 105 6.11 3.13 19.25
C VAL A 105 4.81 3.16 20.07
N ALA A 106 4.57 2.14 20.89
CA ALA A 106 3.44 2.10 21.81
C ALA A 106 3.53 3.20 22.89
N GLU A 107 4.71 3.41 23.46
CA GLU A 107 4.96 4.50 24.43
C GLU A 107 4.71 5.88 23.80
N GLY A 108 4.96 6.02 22.50
CA GLY A 108 4.66 7.23 21.74
C GLY A 108 3.17 7.45 21.41
N GLY A 109 2.29 6.51 21.76
CA GLY A 109 0.84 6.67 21.62
C GLY A 109 0.23 6.06 20.36
N VAL A 110 0.84 5.01 19.82
CA VAL A 110 0.30 4.20 18.72
C VAL A 110 -0.20 2.86 19.26
N ASP A 111 -1.40 2.42 18.86
CA ASP A 111 -1.95 1.08 19.16
C ASP A 111 -1.23 0.03 18.30
N THR A 112 -0.21 -0.62 18.84
CA THR A 112 0.63 -1.58 18.11
C THR A 112 0.02 -2.98 17.98
N GLU A 113 -1.01 -3.32 18.76
CA GLU A 113 -1.57 -4.68 18.81
C GLU A 113 -2.17 -5.13 17.47
N LYS A 114 -2.64 -4.18 16.65
CA LYS A 114 -3.33 -4.45 15.38
C LYS A 114 -2.48 -4.21 14.14
N VAL A 115 -1.34 -3.54 14.30
CA VAL A 115 -0.53 -3.01 13.18
C VAL A 115 0.96 -3.34 13.35
N SER A 116 1.31 -4.26 14.25
CA SER A 116 2.70 -4.68 14.53
C SER A 116 3.49 -4.99 13.28
N ASP A 117 2.94 -5.81 12.38
CA ASP A 117 3.64 -6.28 11.18
C ASP A 117 3.92 -5.13 10.21
N GLN A 118 2.97 -4.19 10.11
CA GLN A 118 3.10 -3.00 9.26
C GLN A 118 4.14 -2.05 9.85
N LEU A 119 4.16 -1.89 11.18
CA LEU A 119 5.16 -1.09 11.87
C LEU A 119 6.57 -1.68 11.71
N ILE A 120 6.73 -3.00 11.82
CA ILE A 120 8.02 -3.68 11.60
C ILE A 120 8.47 -3.51 10.16
N ALA A 121 7.57 -3.71 9.18
CA ALA A 121 7.89 -3.50 7.77
C ALA A 121 8.31 -2.04 7.49
N ALA A 122 7.65 -1.06 8.12
CA ALA A 122 8.04 0.34 8.03
C ALA A 122 9.43 0.59 8.64
N ALA A 123 9.73 -0.01 9.80
CA ALA A 123 11.05 0.11 10.42
C ALA A 123 12.15 -0.45 9.52
N GLN A 124 11.94 -1.59 8.86
CA GLN A 124 12.88 -2.15 7.89
C GLN A 124 13.13 -1.19 6.73
N SER A 125 12.07 -0.59 6.17
CA SER A 125 12.16 0.42 5.12
C SER A 125 13.00 1.63 5.55
N VAL A 126 12.75 2.14 6.77
CA VAL A 126 13.53 3.24 7.37
C VAL A 126 15.01 2.89 7.47
N CYS A 127 15.35 1.68 7.91
CA CYS A 127 16.74 1.27 8.03
C CYS A 127 17.43 1.18 6.67
N THR A 128 16.78 0.58 5.67
CA THR A 128 17.31 0.55 4.29
C THR A 128 17.50 1.97 3.73
N ALA A 129 16.53 2.87 3.93
CA ALA A 129 16.65 4.25 3.50
C ALA A 129 17.81 4.99 4.21
N ALA A 130 18.03 4.71 5.49
CA ALA A 130 19.14 5.29 6.25
C ALA A 130 20.52 4.81 5.73
N GLU A 131 20.65 3.54 5.34
CA GLU A 131 21.86 3.00 4.72
C GLU A 131 22.17 3.66 3.36
N GLU A 132 21.14 4.02 2.60
CA GLU A 132 21.26 4.74 1.33
C GLU A 132 21.50 6.26 1.50
N GLY A 133 21.52 6.76 2.74
CA GLY A 133 21.73 8.18 3.05
C GLY A 133 20.46 9.05 2.95
N GLY A 134 19.28 8.45 3.01
CA GLY A 134 18.00 9.14 3.02
C GLY A 134 17.65 9.80 4.36
N GLU A 135 17.05 10.99 4.31
CA GLU A 135 16.62 11.76 5.49
C GLU A 135 15.18 11.47 5.94
N GLY A 136 14.45 10.60 5.24
CA GLY A 136 13.09 10.20 5.59
C GLY A 136 12.62 9.01 4.75
N ASP A 137 11.59 8.32 5.23
CA ASP A 137 11.08 7.10 4.59
C ASP A 137 9.62 7.27 4.17
N ALA A 138 9.35 7.10 2.87
CA ALA A 138 8.00 7.25 2.33
C ALA A 138 7.03 6.21 2.90
N THR A 139 7.53 5.03 3.28
CA THR A 139 6.72 3.98 3.93
C THR A 139 6.29 4.43 5.32
N ALA A 140 7.18 4.99 6.12
CA ALA A 140 6.86 5.57 7.44
C ALA A 140 5.83 6.71 7.33
N GLN A 141 5.93 7.57 6.32
CA GLN A 141 4.92 8.61 6.06
C GLN A 141 3.55 8.02 5.69
N ALA A 142 3.53 7.02 4.82
CA ALA A 142 2.29 6.36 4.40
C ALA A 142 1.63 5.63 5.58
N ILE A 143 2.41 5.00 6.45
CA ILE A 143 1.93 4.32 7.65
C ILE A 143 1.43 5.36 8.66
N GLY A 144 2.17 6.44 8.89
CA GLY A 144 1.76 7.52 9.81
C GLY A 144 0.40 8.11 9.45
N GLY A 145 0.14 8.36 8.16
CA GLY A 145 -1.18 8.78 7.68
C GLY A 145 -2.26 7.72 7.92
N GLN A 146 -1.96 6.46 7.65
CA GLN A 146 -2.89 5.36 7.89
C GLN A 146 -3.27 5.20 9.36
N LEU A 147 -2.30 5.34 10.27
CA LEU A 147 -2.54 5.22 11.73
C LEU A 147 -3.46 6.34 12.23
N ALA A 148 -3.23 7.58 11.78
CA ALA A 148 -4.03 8.73 12.16
C ALA A 148 -5.48 8.60 11.64
N GLU A 149 -5.67 8.26 10.37
CA GLU A 149 -7.01 8.16 9.76
C GLU A 149 -7.82 6.96 10.28
N GLN A 150 -7.15 5.87 10.68
CA GLN A 150 -7.80 4.68 11.21
C GLN A 150 -8.01 4.72 12.73
N GLY A 151 -7.57 5.78 13.40
CA GLY A 151 -7.72 5.94 14.85
C GLY A 151 -6.85 4.97 15.67
N TYR A 152 -5.72 4.54 15.11
CA TYR A 152 -4.70 3.78 15.85
C TYR A 152 -3.72 4.69 16.58
N THR A 153 -3.83 6.01 16.43
CA THR A 153 -3.08 6.99 17.21
C THR A 153 -3.86 8.30 17.28
N GLU A 154 -3.63 9.06 18.34
CA GLU A 154 -4.13 10.45 18.49
C GLU A 154 -3.12 11.47 17.92
N LEU A 155 -1.96 11.00 17.47
CA LEU A 155 -0.98 11.83 16.78
C LEU A 155 -1.47 12.21 15.37
N ASP A 156 -1.09 13.39 14.91
CA ASP A 156 -1.23 13.70 13.49
C ASP A 156 -0.28 12.84 12.64
N ALA A 157 -0.60 12.69 11.35
CA ALA A 157 0.12 11.83 10.42
C ALA A 157 1.64 12.09 10.39
N ALA A 158 2.06 13.36 10.48
CA ALA A 158 3.48 13.72 10.44
C ALA A 158 4.19 13.33 11.74
N LYS A 159 3.57 13.56 12.91
CA LYS A 159 4.12 13.11 14.19
C LYS A 159 4.17 11.60 14.30
N ALA A 160 3.15 10.90 13.80
CA ALA A 160 3.15 9.44 13.77
C ALA A 160 4.31 8.90 12.91
N ALA A 161 4.54 9.50 11.73
CA ALA A 161 5.67 9.15 10.88
C ALA A 161 7.02 9.44 11.56
N GLU A 162 7.19 10.61 12.19
CA GLU A 162 8.40 10.97 12.93
C GLU A 162 8.68 10.00 14.09
N LEU A 163 7.63 9.58 14.81
CA LEU A 163 7.74 8.58 15.86
C LEU A 163 8.24 7.23 15.29
N ILE A 164 7.65 6.76 14.19
CA ILE A 164 8.06 5.51 13.52
C ILE A 164 9.53 5.60 13.11
N GLU A 165 9.93 6.67 12.42
CA GLU A 165 11.29 6.86 11.94
C GLU A 165 12.30 6.95 13.09
N SER A 166 11.99 7.73 14.13
CA SER A 166 12.88 7.93 15.27
C SER A 166 13.01 6.68 16.14
N ALA A 167 11.92 5.93 16.35
CA ALA A 167 11.95 4.66 17.04
C ALA A 167 12.77 3.62 16.24
N ALA A 168 12.51 3.48 14.94
CA ALA A 168 13.24 2.55 14.09
C ALA A 168 14.75 2.82 14.09
N ARG A 169 15.17 4.07 13.89
CA ARG A 169 16.60 4.47 13.91
C ARG A 169 17.28 4.21 15.25
N LYS A 170 16.53 4.20 16.36
CA LYS A 170 17.07 4.07 17.71
C LYS A 170 17.19 2.62 18.17
N SER A 171 16.18 1.80 17.88
CA SER A 171 16.06 0.44 18.44
C SER A 171 16.14 -0.67 17.41
N TYR A 172 16.16 -0.34 16.11
CA TYR A 172 16.00 -1.33 15.04
C TYR A 172 17.14 -1.36 14.01
N CYS A 173 17.72 -0.22 13.62
CA CYS A 173 18.65 -0.12 12.46
C CYS A 173 20.14 -0.49 12.69
#